data_AF-A0A7X6GY15-F1
#
_entry.id   AF-A0A7X6GY15-F1
#
_cell.length_a   1.000
_cell.length_b   1.000
_cell.length_c   1.000
_cell.angle_alpha   90.00
_cell.angle_beta   90.00
_cell.angle_gamma   90.00
#
_symmetry.space_group_name_H-M   'P 1'
#
loop_
_entity.id
_entity.type
_entity.pdbx_description
1 polymer ?
#
loop_
_entity_poly.entity_id
_entity_poly.type
_entity_poly.pdbx_seq_one_letter_code
_entity_poly.pdbx_strand_id
1 'polypeptide(L)'
;MADDDDKDGLEPSGLVAKNKELLAEVKGLKARVKELEEELGKAAGRAEVAEAEVRRITLDEPVEAVLGDLFAVKLKYVMPDLREHFDFRLEDGAVRFVTAEGEPVKIEEAGGKRDAQFTASDVRRALEAHGGFDQVLVSEFKGGSGKPPGSNSGGIRVPPKDRQAKVEPRFGLR
;
A
#
# COMPACT_ATOMS: atom_id res chain seq x y z
N MET A 1 -22.85 -81.61 26.50
CA MET A 1 -21.81 -80.89 25.76
C MET A 1 -21.86 -79.48 26.28
N ALA A 2 -20.85 -79.15 27.07
CA ALA A 2 -20.61 -77.81 27.59
C ALA A 2 -20.17 -76.89 26.44
N ASP A 3 -20.43 -75.60 26.60
CA ASP A 3 -19.70 -74.43 26.07
C ASP A 3 -20.69 -73.28 25.77
N ASP A 4 -21.52 -72.96 26.75
CA ASP A 4 -22.15 -71.66 26.88
C ASP A 4 -21.70 -71.09 28.24
N ASP A 5 -21.35 -69.81 28.27
CA ASP A 5 -20.97 -68.97 29.43
C ASP A 5 -19.49 -68.54 29.59
N ASP A 6 -18.79 -68.28 28.48
CA ASP A 6 -17.70 -67.27 28.46
C ASP A 6 -18.29 -65.84 28.36
N LYS A 7 -19.26 -65.51 29.22
CA LYS A 7 -19.92 -64.19 29.27
C LYS A 7 -19.89 -63.54 30.65
N ASP A 8 -18.86 -63.82 31.44
CA ASP A 8 -18.63 -63.08 32.68
C ASP A 8 -17.36 -62.22 32.60
N GLY A 9 -17.57 -60.92 32.74
CA GLY A 9 -16.63 -60.10 33.51
C GLY A 9 -15.57 -59.33 32.74
N LEU A 10 -15.98 -58.34 31.94
CA LEU A 10 -15.36 -57.03 32.19
C LEU A 10 -15.80 -56.64 33.60
N GLU A 11 -15.02 -57.06 34.59
CA GLU A 11 -15.24 -56.75 36.01
C GLU A 11 -15.70 -55.29 36.14
N PRO A 12 -16.76 -54.98 36.91
CA PRO A 12 -17.25 -53.60 37.06
C PRO A 12 -16.13 -52.63 37.47
N SER A 13 -15.09 -53.13 38.13
CA SER A 13 -13.85 -52.41 38.43
C SER A 13 -13.03 -52.02 37.19
N GLY A 14 -12.92 -52.88 36.18
CA GLY A 14 -12.21 -52.63 34.93
C GLY A 14 -12.90 -51.61 34.02
N LEU A 15 -14.24 -51.62 34.00
CA LEU A 15 -15.02 -50.60 33.29
C LEU A 15 -14.89 -49.22 33.97
N VAL A 16 -14.91 -49.18 35.30
CA VAL A 16 -14.69 -47.93 36.06
C VAL A 16 -13.28 -47.40 35.87
N ALA A 17 -12.26 -48.27 35.80
CA ALA A 17 -10.88 -47.86 35.52
C ALA A 17 -10.73 -47.23 34.13
N LYS A 18 -11.26 -47.88 33.09
CA LYS A 18 -11.27 -47.33 31.72
C LYS A 18 -12.06 -46.03 31.61
N ASN A 19 -13.18 -45.92 32.34
CA ASN A 19 -13.96 -44.68 32.36
C ASN A 19 -13.15 -43.52 32.98
N LYS A 20 -12.41 -43.77 34.07
CA LYS A 20 -11.52 -42.77 34.68
C LYS A 20 -10.39 -42.35 33.74
N GLU A 21 -9.78 -43.31 33.05
CA GLU A 21 -8.73 -43.08 32.06
C GLU A 21 -9.24 -42.21 30.90
N LEU A 22 -10.34 -42.62 30.25
CA LEU A 22 -10.97 -41.84 29.17
C LEU A 22 -11.41 -40.46 29.65
N LEU A 23 -11.91 -40.33 30.88
CA LEU A 23 -12.28 -39.04 31.44
C LEU A 23 -11.06 -38.15 31.70
N ALA A 24 -9.92 -38.72 32.07
CA ALA A 24 -8.66 -37.98 32.18
C ALA A 24 -8.15 -37.55 30.80
N GLU A 25 -8.20 -38.41 29.80
CA GLU A 25 -7.85 -38.09 28.42
C GLU A 25 -8.75 -36.99 27.85
N VAL A 26 -10.07 -37.11 28.00
CA VAL A 26 -11.03 -36.07 27.54
C VAL A 26 -10.75 -34.74 28.22
N LYS A 27 -10.41 -34.72 29.51
CA LYS A 27 -10.01 -33.49 30.21
C LYS A 27 -8.70 -32.93 29.66
N GLY A 28 -7.70 -33.77 29.43
CA GLY A 28 -6.42 -33.37 28.83
C GLY A 28 -6.60 -32.81 27.42
N LEU A 29 -7.40 -33.46 26.59
CA LEU A 29 -7.74 -33.00 25.25
C LEU A 29 -8.50 -31.67 25.28
N LYS A 30 -9.48 -31.50 26.19
CA LYS A 30 -10.17 -30.22 26.36
C LYS A 30 -9.23 -29.09 26.77
N ALA A 31 -8.29 -29.35 27.67
CA ALA A 31 -7.28 -28.36 28.05
C ALA A 31 -6.40 -27.97 26.85
N ARG A 32 -5.97 -28.96 26.06
CA ARG A 32 -5.17 -28.72 24.85
C ARG A 32 -5.92 -27.99 23.75
N VAL A 33 -7.21 -28.30 23.55
CA VAL A 33 -8.06 -27.56 22.59
C VAL A 33 -8.16 -26.11 23.01
N LYS A 34 -8.42 -25.83 24.29
CA LYS A 34 -8.48 -24.47 24.81
C LYS A 34 -7.17 -23.70 24.59
N GLU A 35 -6.03 -24.35 24.87
CA GLU A 35 -4.71 -23.75 24.63
C GLU A 35 -4.49 -23.42 23.15
N LEU A 36 -4.82 -24.35 22.24
CA LEU A 36 -4.71 -24.14 20.79
C LEU A 36 -5.66 -23.05 20.27
N GLU A 37 -6.86 -22.94 20.80
CA GLU A 37 -7.81 -21.86 20.46
C GLU A 37 -7.27 -20.49 20.89
N GLU A 38 -6.66 -20.39 22.08
CA GLU A 38 -6.01 -19.17 22.55
C GLU A 38 -4.79 -18.81 21.69
N GLU A 39 -3.98 -19.79 21.29
CA GLU A 39 -2.84 -19.59 20.39
C GLU A 39 -3.29 -19.14 18.99
N LEU A 40 -4.35 -19.76 18.45
CA LEU A 40 -4.93 -19.39 17.17
C LEU A 40 -5.43 -17.94 17.20
N GLY A 41 -6.12 -17.53 18.27
CA GLY A 41 -6.56 -16.14 18.45
C GLY A 41 -5.39 -15.15 18.46
N LYS A 42 -4.31 -15.48 19.18
CA LYS A 42 -3.08 -14.66 19.21
C LYS A 42 -2.36 -14.64 17.86
N ALA A 43 -2.37 -15.73 17.12
CA ALA A 43 -1.76 -15.81 15.80
C ALA A 43 -2.55 -14.99 14.77
N ALA A 44 -3.88 -15.10 14.76
CA ALA A 44 -4.77 -14.30 13.92
C ALA A 44 -4.59 -12.81 14.18
N GLY A 45 -4.59 -12.37 15.44
CA GLY A 45 -4.37 -10.96 15.77
C GLY A 45 -3.00 -10.44 15.34
N ARG A 46 -1.94 -11.27 15.39
CA ARG A 46 -0.62 -10.89 14.85
C ARG A 46 -0.60 -10.81 13.33
N ALA A 47 -1.30 -11.72 12.65
CA ALA A 47 -1.42 -11.71 11.20
C ALA A 47 -2.14 -10.44 10.72
N GLU A 48 -3.26 -10.08 11.34
CA GLU A 48 -4.00 -8.85 11.00
C GLU A 48 -3.14 -7.58 11.16
N VAL A 49 -2.37 -7.49 12.25
CA VAL A 49 -1.45 -6.35 12.47
C VAL A 49 -0.35 -6.31 11.41
N ALA A 50 0.23 -7.47 11.09
CA ALA A 50 1.27 -7.56 10.07
C ALA A 50 0.72 -7.21 8.67
N GLU A 51 -0.47 -7.68 8.31
CA GLU A 51 -1.13 -7.36 7.05
C GLU A 51 -1.44 -5.86 6.93
N ALA A 52 -1.91 -5.25 8.02
CA ALA A 52 -2.15 -3.81 8.07
C ALA A 52 -0.84 -3.00 7.91
N GLU A 53 0.25 -3.44 8.53
CA GLU A 53 1.55 -2.79 8.41
C GLU A 53 2.15 -2.96 7.00
N VAL A 54 2.05 -4.14 6.41
CA VAL A 54 2.47 -4.38 5.02
C VAL A 54 1.69 -3.47 4.08
N ARG A 55 0.36 -3.38 4.23
CA ARG A 55 -0.46 -2.48 3.41
C ARG A 55 -0.05 -1.02 3.59
N ARG A 56 0.19 -0.59 4.83
CA ARG A 56 0.62 0.78 5.12
C ARG A 56 1.91 1.12 4.38
N ILE A 57 2.91 0.25 4.46
CA ILE A 57 4.24 0.48 3.88
C ILE A 57 4.23 0.35 2.35
N THR A 58 3.47 -0.59 1.81
CA THR A 58 3.53 -0.92 0.37
C THR A 58 2.56 -0.11 -0.48
N LEU A 59 1.48 0.42 0.11
CA LEU A 59 0.44 1.14 -0.60
C LEU A 59 0.20 2.54 -0.01
N ASP A 60 -0.18 2.62 1.26
CA ASP A 60 -0.70 3.88 1.81
C ASP A 60 0.39 4.96 1.91
N GLU A 61 1.59 4.62 2.40
CA GLU A 61 2.74 5.53 2.51
C GLU A 61 3.23 6.01 1.12
N PRO A 62 3.44 5.13 0.12
CA PRO A 62 3.75 5.57 -1.24
C PRO A 62 2.67 6.48 -1.85
N VAL A 63 1.39 6.15 -1.66
CA VAL A 63 0.25 6.97 -2.10
C VAL A 63 0.28 8.35 -1.44
N GLU A 64 0.48 8.40 -0.13
CA GLU A 64 0.59 9.67 0.60
C GLU A 64 1.81 10.48 0.16
N ALA A 65 2.96 9.84 -0.10
CA ALA A 65 4.17 10.51 -0.57
C ALA A 65 3.99 11.12 -1.97
N VAL A 66 3.33 10.42 -2.89
CA VAL A 66 3.10 10.92 -4.26
C VAL A 66 2.01 11.99 -4.30
N LEU A 67 0.92 11.79 -3.55
CA LEU A 67 -0.24 12.69 -3.58
C LEU A 67 -0.11 13.88 -2.63
N GLY A 68 0.65 13.76 -1.55
CA GLY A 68 0.73 14.74 -0.47
C GLY A 68 1.16 16.13 -0.94
N ASP A 69 2.08 16.18 -1.91
CA ASP A 69 2.61 17.42 -2.46
C ASP A 69 1.81 17.96 -3.67
N LEU A 70 0.86 17.17 -4.20
CA LEU A 70 0.06 17.56 -5.36
C LEU A 70 -1.06 18.54 -5.01
N PHE A 71 -1.57 18.50 -3.77
CA PHE A 71 -2.74 19.27 -3.35
C PHE A 71 -2.37 20.43 -2.41
N ALA A 72 -3.06 21.56 -2.58
CA ALA A 72 -2.95 22.73 -1.71
C ALA A 72 -3.63 22.52 -0.34
N VAL A 73 -4.49 21.52 -0.24
CA VAL A 73 -5.20 21.11 0.97
C VAL A 73 -4.71 19.75 1.46
N LYS A 74 -4.95 19.42 2.73
CA LYS A 74 -4.55 18.11 3.29
C LYS A 74 -5.20 16.98 2.51
N LEU A 75 -4.39 15.98 2.12
CA LEU A 75 -4.81 14.82 1.33
C LEU A 75 -6.09 14.16 1.85
N LYS A 76 -6.24 14.02 3.18
CA LYS A 76 -7.44 13.44 3.82
C LYS A 76 -8.79 14.06 3.41
N TYR A 77 -8.80 15.32 2.94
CA TYR A 77 -10.02 15.99 2.47
C TYR A 77 -10.30 15.76 0.99
N VAL A 78 -9.26 15.42 0.20
CA VAL A 78 -9.38 15.15 -1.24
C VAL A 78 -9.58 13.66 -1.51
N MET A 79 -9.08 12.78 -0.62
CA MET A 79 -9.17 11.33 -0.80
C MET A 79 -10.58 10.79 -1.06
N PRO A 80 -11.67 11.28 -0.42
CA PRO A 80 -13.01 10.82 -0.74
C PRO A 80 -13.35 11.07 -2.21
N ASP A 81 -13.22 12.31 -2.68
CA ASP A 81 -13.49 12.70 -4.07
C ASP A 81 -12.55 11.99 -5.06
N LEU A 82 -11.27 11.82 -4.68
CA LEU A 82 -10.29 11.09 -5.47
C LEU A 82 -10.72 9.62 -5.66
N ARG A 83 -11.24 8.99 -4.59
CA ARG A 83 -11.69 7.59 -4.57
C ARG A 83 -13.00 7.36 -5.33
N GLU A 84 -13.78 8.41 -5.61
CA GLU A 84 -14.96 8.29 -6.47
C GLU A 84 -14.58 8.07 -7.95
N HIS A 85 -13.39 8.51 -8.36
CA HIS A 85 -12.96 8.49 -9.75
C HIS A 85 -11.75 7.57 -10.01
N PHE A 86 -10.88 7.41 -9.01
CA PHE A 86 -9.62 6.71 -9.12
C PHE A 86 -9.37 5.80 -7.92
N ASP A 87 -8.58 4.76 -8.13
CA ASP A 87 -8.15 3.85 -7.08
C ASP A 87 -6.65 3.56 -7.21
N PHE A 88 -6.02 3.21 -6.08
CA PHE A 88 -4.61 2.85 -6.01
C PHE A 88 -4.52 1.44 -5.46
N ARG A 89 -3.97 0.52 -6.26
CA ARG A 89 -3.91 -0.90 -5.92
C ARG A 89 -2.49 -1.41 -5.96
N LEU A 90 -2.19 -2.38 -5.11
CA LEU A 90 -0.94 -3.10 -5.17
C LEU A 90 -1.09 -4.26 -6.16
N GLU A 91 -0.39 -4.19 -7.30
CA GLU A 91 -0.31 -5.29 -8.27
C GLU A 91 1.16 -5.60 -8.55
N ASP A 92 1.53 -6.88 -8.52
CA ASP A 92 2.90 -7.35 -8.73
C ASP A 92 3.97 -6.65 -7.86
N GLY A 93 3.59 -6.21 -6.66
CA GLY A 93 4.47 -5.50 -5.73
C GLY A 93 4.71 -4.02 -6.05
N ALA A 94 3.97 -3.45 -7.01
CA ALA A 94 4.01 -2.03 -7.34
C ALA A 94 2.62 -1.40 -7.21
N VAL A 95 2.57 -0.10 -6.88
CA VAL A 95 1.31 0.64 -6.87
C VAL A 95 0.88 0.93 -8.30
N ARG A 96 -0.35 0.55 -8.64
CA ARG A 96 -1.02 0.85 -9.90
C ARG A 96 -2.06 1.93 -9.68
N PHE A 97 -2.10 2.87 -10.62
CA PHE A 97 -3.08 3.94 -10.67
C PHE A 97 -4.17 3.55 -11.67
N VAL A 98 -5.35 3.27 -11.15
CA VAL A 98 -6.49 2.75 -11.91
C VAL A 98 -7.71 3.66 -11.74
N THR A 99 -8.68 3.53 -12.64
CA THR A 99 -9.99 4.17 -12.51
C THR A 99 -10.81 3.48 -11.42
N ALA A 100 -11.91 4.09 -10.99
CA ALA A 100 -12.86 3.45 -10.07
C ALA A 100 -13.40 2.10 -10.57
N GLU A 101 -13.42 1.89 -11.90
CA GLU A 101 -13.81 0.63 -12.56
C GLU A 101 -12.69 -0.42 -12.56
N GLY A 102 -11.47 -0.04 -12.16
CA GLY A 102 -10.30 -0.91 -12.11
C GLY A 102 -9.49 -0.96 -13.40
N GLU A 103 -9.76 -0.08 -14.38
CA GLU A 103 -8.97 0.01 -15.61
C GLU A 103 -7.74 0.89 -15.43
N PRO A 104 -6.59 0.60 -16.09
CA PRO A 104 -5.44 1.51 -16.07
C PRO A 104 -5.82 2.91 -16.56
N VAL A 105 -5.47 3.94 -15.79
CA VAL A 105 -5.72 5.33 -16.19
C VAL A 105 -4.90 5.64 -17.44
N LYS A 106 -5.51 6.24 -18.47
CA LYS A 106 -4.83 6.59 -19.72
C LYS A 106 -4.51 8.08 -19.76
N ILE A 107 -3.26 8.41 -20.10
CA ILE A 107 -2.79 9.78 -20.26
C ILE A 107 -2.49 10.03 -21.73
N GLU A 108 -2.92 11.19 -22.22
CA GLU A 108 -2.63 11.66 -23.57
C GLU A 108 -1.33 12.46 -23.57
N GLU A 109 -0.37 12.01 -24.36
CA GLU A 109 0.94 12.65 -24.55
C GLU A 109 1.17 12.91 -26.04
N ALA A 110 2.14 13.75 -26.40
CA ALA A 110 2.39 14.18 -27.78
C ALA A 110 2.59 13.03 -28.81
N GLY A 111 2.79 11.79 -28.34
CA GLY A 111 2.92 10.58 -29.16
C GLY A 111 1.73 9.60 -29.10
N GLY A 112 0.65 9.93 -28.41
CA GLY A 112 -0.55 9.09 -28.28
C GLY A 112 -0.99 8.84 -26.83
N LYS A 113 -1.92 7.90 -26.64
CA LYS A 113 -2.40 7.49 -25.32
C LYS A 113 -1.53 6.38 -24.76
N ARG A 114 -1.07 6.53 -23.51
CA ARG A 114 -0.36 5.49 -22.76
C ARG A 114 -0.98 5.30 -21.39
N ASP A 115 -0.69 4.16 -20.77
CA ASP A 115 -1.10 3.91 -19.38
C ASP A 115 -0.29 4.80 -18.44
N ALA A 116 -0.98 5.31 -17.42
CA ALA A 116 -0.41 6.12 -16.36
C ALA A 116 0.48 5.25 -15.48
N GLN A 117 1.68 5.76 -15.21
CA GLN A 117 2.53 5.21 -14.18
C GLN A 117 2.17 5.85 -12.84
N PHE A 118 2.48 5.16 -11.75
CA PHE A 118 2.34 5.74 -10.41
C PHE A 118 3.50 6.72 -10.15
N THR A 119 3.38 7.90 -10.75
CA THR A 119 4.31 9.03 -10.59
C THR A 119 3.50 10.32 -10.40
N ALA A 120 4.06 11.29 -9.68
CA ALA A 120 3.37 12.55 -9.39
C ALA A 120 2.92 13.30 -10.68
N SER A 121 3.76 13.28 -11.72
CA SER A 121 3.47 13.92 -13.00
C SER A 121 2.30 13.26 -13.73
N ASP A 122 2.27 11.93 -13.75
CA ASP A 122 1.22 11.16 -14.43
C ASP A 122 -0.12 11.29 -13.70
N VAL A 123 -0.09 11.18 -12.36
CA VAL A 123 -1.27 11.37 -11.53
C VAL A 123 -1.82 12.78 -11.71
N ARG A 124 -0.98 13.82 -11.67
CA ARG A 124 -1.40 15.20 -11.94
C ARG A 124 -2.08 15.33 -13.29
N ARG A 125 -1.46 14.84 -14.37
CA ARG A 125 -2.04 14.94 -15.73
C ARG A 125 -3.41 14.26 -15.81
N ALA A 126 -3.58 13.13 -15.15
CA ALA A 126 -4.88 12.46 -15.10
C ALA A 126 -5.93 13.28 -14.34
N LEU A 127 -5.54 13.92 -13.23
CA LEU A 127 -6.44 14.77 -12.44
C LEU A 127 -6.83 16.04 -13.20
N GLU A 128 -5.89 16.66 -13.90
CA GLU A 128 -6.13 17.83 -14.78
C GLU A 128 -7.02 17.44 -15.97
N ALA A 129 -6.81 16.26 -16.57
CA ALA A 129 -7.66 15.76 -17.65
C ALA A 129 -9.09 15.44 -17.20
N HIS A 130 -9.28 15.06 -15.93
CA HIS A 130 -10.62 14.87 -15.36
C HIS A 130 -11.33 16.20 -15.08
N GLY A 131 -10.60 17.28 -14.77
CA GLY A 131 -11.14 18.62 -14.55
C GLY A 131 -11.89 18.84 -13.23
N GLY A 132 -11.83 17.86 -12.30
CA GLY A 132 -12.49 17.94 -10.99
C GLY A 132 -11.62 18.52 -9.86
N PHE A 133 -10.30 18.60 -10.08
CA PHE A 133 -9.33 18.85 -9.02
C PHE A 133 -8.53 20.15 -9.22
N ASP A 134 -8.75 20.89 -10.30
CA ASP A 134 -7.93 22.05 -10.69
C ASP A 134 -7.82 23.12 -9.60
N GLN A 135 -8.87 23.32 -8.81
CA GLN A 135 -8.90 24.30 -7.73
C GLN A 135 -8.07 23.90 -6.50
N VAL A 136 -7.85 22.60 -6.31
CA VAL A 136 -7.13 22.05 -5.15
C VAL A 136 -5.72 21.62 -5.52
N LEU A 137 -5.37 21.50 -6.79
CA LEU A 137 -4.02 21.20 -7.25
C LEU A 137 -3.09 22.40 -7.01
N VAL A 138 -1.89 22.12 -6.50
CA VAL A 138 -0.83 23.13 -6.40
C VAL A 138 -0.39 23.51 -7.81
N SER A 139 -0.21 24.80 -8.12
CA SER A 139 0.37 25.23 -9.39
C SER A 139 1.80 24.68 -9.55
N GLU A 140 2.19 24.17 -10.73
CA GLU A 140 3.54 23.64 -11.01
C GLU A 140 4.69 24.61 -10.68
N PHE A 141 4.40 25.91 -10.54
CA PHE A 141 5.38 26.97 -10.24
C PHE A 141 5.68 27.18 -8.74
N LYS A 142 5.67 26.14 -7.91
CA LYS A 142 6.15 26.23 -6.52
C LYS A 142 7.69 26.11 -6.44
N GLY A 143 8.38 26.82 -7.34
CA GLY A 143 9.80 27.15 -7.26
C GLY A 143 9.91 28.67 -7.14
N GLY A 144 9.97 29.18 -5.91
CA GLY A 144 9.96 30.60 -5.60
C GLY A 144 11.16 31.35 -6.20
N SER A 145 11.00 31.87 -7.41
CA SER A 145 11.71 33.07 -7.86
C SER A 145 10.83 34.26 -7.51
N GLY A 146 11.02 34.76 -6.29
CA GLY A 146 10.41 36.01 -5.86
C GLY A 146 10.91 37.16 -6.73
N LYS A 147 10.18 37.48 -7.80
CA LYS A 147 10.16 38.83 -8.36
C LYS A 147 8.80 39.09 -9.01
N PRO A 148 7.97 40.01 -8.47
CA PRO A 148 6.73 40.39 -9.12
C PRO A 148 7.02 41.05 -10.48
N PRO A 149 6.08 41.01 -11.44
CA PRO A 149 6.25 41.62 -12.75
C PRO A 149 6.32 43.14 -12.60
N GLY A 150 7.54 43.66 -12.58
CA GLY A 150 7.81 45.09 -12.69
C GLY A 150 7.58 45.53 -14.13
N SER A 151 6.39 46.03 -14.40
CA SER A 151 6.13 46.91 -15.54
C SER A 151 6.98 48.17 -15.39
N ASN A 152 8.05 48.33 -16.18
CA ASN A 152 8.37 49.62 -16.79
C ASN A 152 9.47 49.53 -17.87
N SER A 153 9.06 49.99 -19.06
CA SER A 153 9.81 50.71 -20.10
C SER A 153 11.34 50.83 -20.03
N GLY A 154 11.98 50.39 -21.12
CA GLY A 154 12.98 51.19 -21.86
C GLY A 154 14.38 51.33 -21.28
N GLY A 155 15.32 50.52 -21.78
CA GLY A 155 16.75 50.75 -21.57
C GLY A 155 17.63 49.73 -22.29
N ILE A 156 18.17 50.12 -23.46
CA ILE A 156 19.21 49.39 -24.19
C ILE A 156 20.49 49.33 -23.34
N ARG A 157 21.16 48.15 -23.23
CA ARG A 157 22.64 48.01 -23.36
C ARG A 157 23.17 46.55 -23.22
N VAL A 158 23.76 46.10 -24.34
CA VAL A 158 24.96 45.24 -24.56
C VAL A 158 24.98 43.76 -24.09
N PRO A 159 25.30 42.80 -24.99
CA PRO A 159 25.61 41.42 -24.62
C PRO A 159 27.11 41.25 -24.28
N PRO A 160 27.47 40.50 -23.21
CA PRO A 160 28.85 40.08 -23.02
C PRO A 160 29.12 38.71 -23.68
N LYS A 161 29.95 38.78 -24.72
CA LYS A 161 30.92 37.82 -25.28
C LYS A 161 30.93 36.36 -24.80
N ASP A 162 30.94 35.49 -25.81
CA ASP A 162 31.51 34.14 -25.83
C ASP A 162 32.82 34.00 -25.02
N ARG A 163 32.89 32.95 -24.21
CA ARG A 163 34.14 32.22 -23.95
C ARG A 163 33.90 30.73 -24.11
N GLN A 164 34.69 30.16 -25.01
CA GLN A 164 34.71 28.78 -25.43
C GLN A 164 35.34 27.84 -24.37
N ALA A 165 34.91 26.58 -24.46
CA ALA A 165 35.67 25.32 -24.35
C ALA A 165 36.17 24.80 -22.97
N LYS A 166 35.59 23.64 -22.62
CA LYS A 166 36.21 22.33 -22.26
C LYS A 166 37.57 22.33 -21.58
N VAL A 167 37.66 21.69 -20.40
CA VAL A 167 38.58 20.57 -20.10
C VAL A 167 38.01 19.73 -18.94
N GLU A 168 37.81 18.42 -19.15
CA GLU A 168 37.60 17.42 -18.08
C GLU A 168 38.97 17.01 -17.50
N PRO A 169 39.16 16.95 -16.17
CA PRO A 169 40.29 16.23 -15.60
C PRO A 169 39.96 14.74 -15.46
N ARG A 170 40.51 13.94 -16.38
CA ARG A 170 40.77 12.51 -16.17
C ARG A 170 41.76 12.35 -15.01
N PHE A 171 41.33 11.76 -13.90
CA PHE A 171 42.23 11.15 -12.94
C PHE A 171 42.05 9.63 -12.97
N GLY A 172 42.96 8.97 -13.68
CA GLY A 172 43.31 7.58 -13.45
C GLY A 172 44.77 7.51 -13.01
N LEU A 173 45.02 6.91 -11.85
CA LEU A 173 46.26 6.23 -11.47
C LEU A 173 45.78 4.97 -10.72
N ARG A 174 45.87 3.80 -11.36
CA ARG A 174 46.96 2.81 -11.22
C ARG A 174 47.03 2.21 -9.82
#